data_AF-A0A5D0V7Y8-F1
#
_entry.id   AF-A0A5D0V7Y8-F1
#
_cell.length_a   1.000
_cell.length_b   1.000
_cell.length_c   1.000
_cell.angle_alpha   90.00
_cell.angle_beta   90.00
_cell.angle_gamma   90.00
#
_symmetry.space_group_name_H-M   'P 1'
#
loop_
_entity.id
_entity.type
_entity.pdbx_description
1 polymer ?
#
loop_
_entity_poly.entity_id
_entity_poly.type
_entity_poly.pdbx_seq_one_letter_code
_entity_poly.pdbx_strand_id
1 'polypeptide(L)'
;MLKWEYALLVRRRQAATTDTGWEVVFVWYGPDGSMVDVTPYGDTALAHLNRAGDQGWELVAMSEDPSLPGNNELHRYHLKRPKPAVAPPRQRVRGANRGRRSLSG
;
A
#
# COMPACT_ATOMS: atom_id res chain seq x y z
N MET A 1 -5.96 -22.68 -4.62
CA MET A 1 -6.95 -21.59 -4.39
C MET A 1 -6.20 -20.28 -4.28
N LEU A 2 -6.65 -19.25 -5.01
CA LEU A 2 -6.08 -17.91 -4.92
C LEU A 2 -6.48 -17.29 -3.57
N LYS A 3 -5.51 -16.72 -2.85
CA LYS A 3 -5.77 -15.96 -1.61
C LYS A 3 -5.80 -14.47 -1.96
N TRP A 4 -6.69 -13.72 -1.34
CA TRP A 4 -6.82 -12.27 -1.53
C TRP A 4 -6.34 -11.52 -0.31
N GLU A 5 -5.78 -10.33 -0.52
CA GLU A 5 -5.53 -9.34 0.52
C GLU A 5 -6.41 -8.13 0.27
N TYR A 6 -6.79 -7.46 1.36
CA TYR A 6 -7.67 -6.29 1.34
C TYR A 6 -6.98 -5.11 2.01
N ALA A 7 -7.29 -3.93 1.51
CA ALA A 7 -6.81 -2.67 2.06
C ALA A 7 -7.90 -1.59 1.95
N LEU A 8 -7.70 -0.50 2.69
CA LEU A 8 -8.61 0.64 2.71
C LEU A 8 -7.81 1.92 2.53
N LEU A 9 -8.19 2.73 1.54
CA LEU A 9 -7.77 4.12 1.44
C LEU A 9 -8.92 5.00 1.94
N VAL A 10 -8.63 5.87 2.91
CA VAL A 10 -9.59 6.84 3.46
C VAL A 10 -9.18 8.23 3.00
N ARG A 11 -10.08 8.92 2.30
CA ARG A 11 -10.00 10.36 2.07
C ARG A 11 -10.95 11.05 3.03
N ARG A 12 -10.44 11.96 3.84
CA ARG A 12 -11.23 12.65 4.86
C ARG A 12 -10.95 14.14 4.81
N ARG A 13 -12.00 14.95 4.82
CA ARG A 13 -11.91 16.36 5.15
C ARG A 13 -11.95 16.56 6.67
N GLN A 14 -11.00 17.31 7.21
CA GLN A 14 -10.88 17.58 8.64
C GLN A 14 -10.38 19.01 8.91
N ALA A 15 -10.44 19.45 10.17
CA ALA A 15 -9.86 20.73 10.57
C ALA A 15 -8.33 20.68 10.39
N ALA A 16 -7.75 21.72 9.79
CA ALA A 16 -6.32 21.81 9.59
C ALA A 16 -5.56 21.84 10.93
N THR A 17 -4.39 21.21 10.98
CA THR A 17 -3.57 21.13 12.20
C THR A 17 -2.70 22.37 12.44
N THR A 18 -2.43 23.17 11.40
CA THR A 18 -1.49 24.29 11.47
C THR A 18 -2.12 25.68 11.32
N ASP A 19 -3.45 25.79 11.08
CA ASP A 19 -4.11 27.07 10.83
C ASP A 19 -5.65 27.00 10.96
N THR A 20 -6.30 28.16 10.88
CA THR A 20 -7.76 28.27 10.74
C THR A 20 -8.19 27.78 9.36
N GLY A 21 -8.82 26.61 9.25
CA GLY A 21 -9.29 26.10 7.96
C GLY A 21 -9.61 24.61 7.94
N TRP A 22 -9.76 24.08 6.73
CA TRP A 22 -10.00 22.66 6.46
C TRP A 22 -8.89 22.11 5.59
N GLU A 23 -8.51 20.87 5.83
CA GLU A 23 -7.59 20.10 4.99
C GLU A 23 -8.23 18.77 4.57
N VAL A 24 -7.73 18.21 3.47
CA VAL A 24 -8.09 16.86 3.03
C VAL A 24 -6.89 15.96 3.26
N VAL A 25 -7.09 14.91 4.05
CA VAL A 25 -6.08 13.91 4.36
C VAL A 25 -6.39 12.58 3.68
N PHE A 26 -5.33 11.86 3.35
CA PHE A 26 -5.40 10.54 2.75
C PHE A 26 -4.63 9.55 3.63
N VAL A 27 -5.32 8.52 4.12
CA VAL A 27 -4.72 7.49 4.99
C VAL A 27 -4.92 6.11 4.39
N TRP A 28 -3.82 5.37 4.27
CA TRP A 28 -3.80 3.98 3.83
C TRP A 28 -3.81 3.04 5.03
N TYR A 29 -4.70 2.04 5.00
CA TYR A 29 -4.74 0.92 5.93
C TYR A 29 -4.40 -0.38 5.19
N GLY A 30 -3.23 -0.94 5.49
CA GLY A 30 -2.71 -2.14 4.85
C GLY A 30 -3.29 -3.45 5.42
N PRO A 31 -3.14 -4.57 4.68
CA PRO A 31 -3.63 -5.89 5.11
C PRO A 31 -2.92 -6.44 6.36
N ASP A 32 -1.76 -5.89 6.70
CA ASP A 32 -0.96 -6.19 7.89
C ASP A 32 -1.35 -5.33 9.11
N GLY A 33 -2.36 -4.46 8.96
CA GLY A 33 -2.77 -3.49 9.98
C GLY A 33 -1.92 -2.22 10.00
N SER A 34 -0.97 -2.07 9.06
CA SER A 34 -0.20 -0.82 8.94
C SER A 34 -1.09 0.36 8.58
N MET A 35 -0.75 1.54 9.09
CA MET A 35 -1.39 2.80 8.77
C MET A 35 -0.34 3.76 8.22
N VAL A 36 -0.55 4.30 7.02
CA VAL A 36 0.40 5.19 6.34
C VAL A 36 -0.32 6.46 5.90
N ASP A 37 0.22 7.61 6.31
CA ASP A 37 -0.21 8.90 5.77
C ASP A 37 0.31 9.05 4.34
N VAL A 38 -0.64 9.18 3.41
CA VAL A 38 -0.39 9.32 1.97
C VAL A 38 -0.91 10.66 1.45
N THR A 39 -1.22 11.60 2.37
CA THR A 39 -1.65 12.98 2.06
C THR A 39 -0.69 13.72 1.12
N PRO A 40 0.65 13.56 1.19
CA PRO A 40 1.56 14.19 0.23
C PRO A 40 1.31 13.83 -1.24
N TYR A 41 0.63 12.71 -1.52
CA TYR A 41 0.26 12.30 -2.88
C TYR A 41 -1.09 12.89 -3.34
N GLY A 42 -1.86 13.52 -2.44
CA GLY A 42 -3.15 14.15 -2.74
C GLY A 42 -4.14 13.22 -3.45
N ASP A 43 -4.89 13.75 -4.42
CA ASP A 43 -5.86 12.98 -5.22
C ASP A 43 -5.22 11.85 -6.04
N THR A 44 -3.90 11.88 -6.22
CA THR A 44 -3.16 10.81 -6.88
C THR A 44 -2.74 9.68 -5.92
N ALA A 45 -3.12 9.73 -4.65
CA ALA A 45 -2.76 8.74 -3.64
C ALA A 45 -3.04 7.30 -4.10
N LEU A 46 -4.17 7.03 -4.75
CA LEU A 46 -4.48 5.69 -5.27
C LEU A 46 -3.54 5.28 -6.41
N ALA A 47 -3.25 6.19 -7.35
CA ALA A 47 -2.31 5.93 -8.43
C ALA A 47 -0.87 5.74 -7.91
N HIS A 48 -0.48 6.51 -6.89
CA HIS A 48 0.79 6.38 -6.20
C HIS A 48 0.87 5.09 -5.39
N LEU A 49 -0.19 4.62 -4.74
CA LEU A 49 -0.23 3.31 -4.08
C LEU A 49 -0.03 2.17 -5.10
N ASN A 50 -0.63 2.29 -6.28
CA ASN A 50 -0.44 1.33 -7.36
C ASN A 50 0.97 1.40 -7.98
N ARG A 51 1.56 2.60 -8.09
CA ARG A 51 2.92 2.81 -8.65
C ARG A 51 4.04 2.52 -7.65
N ALA A 52 3.84 2.76 -6.36
CA ALA A 52 4.85 2.65 -5.31
C ALA A 52 5.16 1.20 -4.92
N GLY A 53 4.48 0.20 -5.48
CA GLY A 53 4.85 -1.19 -5.19
C GLY A 53 4.46 -2.26 -6.19
N ASP A 54 4.13 -1.92 -7.44
CA ASP A 54 3.67 -2.93 -8.43
C ASP A 54 2.53 -3.82 -7.87
N GLN A 55 1.70 -3.28 -6.96
CA GLN A 55 0.88 -4.09 -6.07
C GLN A 55 -0.48 -4.50 -6.67
N GLY A 56 -0.85 -3.97 -7.83
CA GLY A 56 -2.07 -4.34 -8.55
C GLY A 56 -3.33 -4.22 -7.71
N TRP A 57 -3.46 -3.16 -6.89
CA TRP A 57 -4.65 -2.97 -6.07
C TRP A 57 -5.83 -2.55 -6.95
N GLU A 58 -6.85 -3.39 -6.94
CA GLU A 58 -8.09 -3.19 -7.67
C GLU A 58 -9.15 -2.58 -6.74
N LEU A 59 -9.80 -1.51 -7.20
CA LEU A 59 -10.94 -0.93 -6.51
C LEU A 59 -12.12 -1.91 -6.56
N VAL A 60 -12.61 -2.29 -5.38
CA VAL A 60 -13.75 -3.20 -5.23
C VAL A 60 -15.02 -2.43 -4.98
N ALA A 61 -14.95 -1.45 -4.09
CA ALA A 61 -16.09 -0.65 -3.68
C ALA A 61 -15.61 0.70 -3.19
N MET A 62 -16.50 1.69 -3.29
CA MET A 62 -16.33 3.00 -2.70
C MET A 62 -17.57 3.30 -1.88
N SER A 63 -17.38 3.76 -0.65
CA SER A 63 -18.47 4.22 0.20
C SER A 63 -18.23 5.63 0.68
N GLU A 64 -19.29 6.42 0.71
CA GLU A 64 -19.35 7.74 1.30
C GLU A 64 -20.13 7.65 2.61
N ASP A 65 -19.71 8.41 3.62
CA ASP A 65 -20.43 8.48 4.89
C ASP A 65 -21.26 9.77 4.96
N PRO A 66 -22.55 9.74 4.59
CA PRO A 66 -23.41 10.93 4.61
C PRO A 66 -23.85 11.31 6.03
N SER A 67 -23.52 10.50 7.04
CA SER A 67 -24.00 10.69 8.42
C SER A 67 -23.21 11.74 9.21
N LEU A 68 -22.11 12.26 8.67
CA LEU A 68 -21.28 13.26 9.33
C LEU A 68 -21.89 14.66 9.18
N PRO A 69 -22.31 15.33 10.27
CA PRO A 69 -22.88 16.67 10.19
C PRO A 69 -21.82 17.68 9.69
N GLY A 70 -22.24 18.52 8.75
CA GLY A 70 -21.41 19.56 8.13
C GLY A 70 -20.74 19.14 6.81
N ASN A 71 -19.78 19.93 6.36
CA ASN A 71 -19.05 19.74 5.09
C ASN A 71 -17.94 18.66 5.20
N ASN A 72 -18.15 17.66 6.07
CA ASN A 72 -17.19 16.63 6.44
C ASN A 72 -17.28 15.46 5.44
N GLU A 73 -16.60 15.62 4.31
CA GLU A 73 -16.46 14.57 3.31
C GLU A 73 -15.61 13.41 3.85
N LEU A 74 -16.18 12.20 3.93
CA LEU A 74 -15.47 10.97 4.26
C LEU A 74 -15.72 9.91 3.20
N HIS A 75 -14.67 9.58 2.44
CA HIS A 75 -14.70 8.59 1.38
C HIS A 75 -13.81 7.40 1.75
N ARG A 76 -14.33 6.19 1.59
CA ARG A 76 -13.67 4.93 1.87
C ARG A 76 -13.55 4.11 0.59
N TYR A 77 -12.33 3.92 0.12
CA TYR A 77 -12.02 3.13 -1.08
C TYR A 77 -11.50 1.75 -0.67
N HIS A 78 -12.32 0.73 -0.88
CA HIS A 78 -12.02 -0.66 -0.56
C HIS A 78 -11.26 -1.32 -1.71
N LEU A 79 -10.09 -1.87 -1.42
CA LEU A 79 -9.16 -2.38 -2.41
C LEU A 79 -8.85 -3.83 -2.14
N LYS A 80 -8.61 -4.59 -3.22
CA LYS A 80 -8.13 -5.97 -3.13
C LYS A 80 -6.96 -6.20 -4.07
N ARG A 81 -6.16 -7.22 -3.77
CA ARG A 81 -5.19 -7.78 -4.70
C ARG A 81 -4.97 -9.27 -4.43
N PRO A 82 -4.48 -10.04 -5.42
CA PRO A 82 -4.00 -11.40 -5.15
C PRO A 82 -2.85 -11.37 -4.13
N LYS A 83 -2.91 -12.22 -3.11
CA LYS A 83 -1.82 -12.40 -2.15
C LYS A 83 -0.61 -12.95 -2.90
N PRO A 84 0.53 -12.23 -2.93
CA PRO A 84 1.73 -12.75 -3.55
C PRO A 84 2.12 -14.07 -2.89
N ALA A 85 2.43 -15.09 -3.69
CA ALA A 85 3.05 -16.29 -3.13
C ALA A 85 4.35 -15.86 -2.47
N VAL A 86 4.53 -16.18 -1.18
CA VAL A 86 5.79 -15.90 -0.47
C VAL A 86 6.90 -16.49 -1.32
N ALA A 87 7.77 -15.64 -1.86
CA ALA A 87 8.90 -16.10 -2.66
C ALA A 87 9.69 -17.08 -1.77
N PRO A 88 9.99 -18.30 -2.24
CA PRO A 88 10.79 -19.23 -1.45
C PRO A 88 12.10 -18.52 -1.07
N PRO A 89 12.57 -18.66 0.17
CA PRO A 89 13.81 -18.02 0.59
C PRO A 89 14.87 -18.42 -0.42
N ARG A 90 15.46 -17.44 -1.12
CA ARG A 90 16.54 -17.67 -2.08
C ARG A 90 17.58 -18.51 -1.37
N GLN A 91 17.65 -19.79 -1.71
CA GLN A 91 18.64 -20.70 -1.17
C GLN A 91 19.98 -20.06 -1.50
N ARG A 92 20.68 -19.54 -0.49
CA ARG A 92 22.05 -19.06 -0.64
C ARG A 92 22.81 -20.25 -1.21
N VAL A 93 23.09 -20.20 -2.51
CA VAL A 93 24.02 -21.11 -3.16
C VAL A 93 25.34 -20.89 -2.43
N ARG A 94 25.63 -21.77 -1.45
CA ARG A 94 26.95 -21.85 -0.82
C ARG A 94 27.89 -22.16 -1.98
N GLY A 95 28.71 -21.18 -2.32
CA GLY A 95 29.68 -21.27 -3.40
C GLY A 95 30.45 -22.57 -3.28
N ALA A 96 30.29 -23.44 -4.28
CA ALA A 96 31.13 -24.60 -4.44
C ALA A 96 32.55 -24.10 -4.70
N ASN A 97 33.35 -24.10 -3.64
CA ASN A 97 34.77 -23.82 -3.64
C ASN A 97 35.45 -24.92 -4.48
N ARG A 98 35.49 -24.77 -5.81
CA ARG A 98 36.29 -25.64 -6.69
C ARG A 98 37.70 -25.07 -6.75
N GLY A 99 38.58 -25.76 -6.02
CA GLY A 99 40.00 -25.53 -5.94
C GLY A 99 40.66 -25.34 -7.30
N ARG A 100 41.44 -24.27 -7.38
CA ARG A 100 42.34 -23.93 -8.48
C ARG A 100 43.51 -24.93 -8.46
N ARG A 101 43.51 -25.91 -9.37
CA ARG A 101 44.68 -26.77 -9.60
C ARG A 101 45.73 -25.95 -10.35
N SER A 102 46.94 -25.81 -9.79
CA SER A 102 48.10 -25.27 -10.51
C SER A 102 48.59 -26.30 -11.52
N LEU A 103 48.81 -25.85 -12.76
CA LEU A 103 49.56 -26.60 -13.76
C LEU A 103 51.05 -26.46 -13.45
N SER A 104 51.73 -27.59 -13.35
CA SER A 104 53.19 -27.72 -13.39
C SER A 104 53.47 -28.85 -14.37
N GLY A 105 54.24 -28.57 -15.42
CA GLY A 105 54.56 -29.51 -16.50
C GLY A 105 54.73 -28.78 -17.81
#